data_AF-A0A929HC12-F1
#
_entry.id   AF-A0A929HC12-F1
#
_cell.length_a   1.000
_cell.length_b   1.000
_cell.length_c   1.000
_cell.angle_alpha   90.00
_cell.angle_beta   90.00
_cell.angle_gamma   90.00
#
_symmetry.space_group_name_H-M   'P 1'
#
loop_
_entity.id
_entity.type
_entity.pdbx_description
1 polymer ?
#
loop_
_entity_poly.entity_id
_entity_poly.type
_entity_poly.pdbx_seq_one_letter_code
_entity_poly.pdbx_strand_id
1 'polypeptide(L)' 'MKSILMLILAGAILSTPLCGQYESDVIQTSEGELEMFFVGHGTLMFKFNDLVIHIDPVMR' A
#
# COMPACT_ATOMS: atom_id res chain seq x y z
N MET A 1 12.18 -30.46 16.79
CA MET A 1 11.14 -30.21 15.75
C MET A 1 10.26 -29.02 16.08
N LYS A 2 9.66 -28.97 17.28
CA LYS A 2 8.83 -27.84 17.76
C LYS A 2 9.56 -26.49 17.73
N SER A 3 10.82 -26.48 18.17
CA SER A 3 11.67 -25.29 18.21
C SER A 3 12.06 -24.77 16.82
N ILE A 4 12.21 -25.68 15.84
CA ILE A 4 12.46 -25.31 14.43
C ILE A 4 11.19 -24.72 13.82
N LEU A 5 10.02 -25.31 14.11
CA LEU A 5 8.73 -24.78 13.67
C LEU A 5 8.45 -23.39 14.25
N MET A 6 8.80 -23.16 15.52
CA MET A 6 8.68 -21.83 16.15
C MET A 6 9.62 -20.80 15.51
N LEU A 7 10.83 -21.19 15.12
CA LEU A 7 11.79 -20.28 14.48
C LEU A 7 11.34 -19.87 13.06
N ILE A 8 10.76 -20.80 12.30
CA ILE A 8 10.20 -20.53 10.97
C ILE A 8 8.99 -19.60 11.08
N LEU A 9 8.12 -19.82 12.08
CA LEU A 9 6.93 -18.98 12.29
C LEU A 9 7.30 -17.55 12.73
N ALA A 10 8.37 -17.39 13.52
CA ALA A 10 8.86 -16.07 13.92
C ALA A 10 9.47 -15.27 12.75
N GLY A 11 10.12 -15.95 11.78
CA GLY A 11 10.69 -15.30 10.60
C GLY A 11 9.64 -14.72 9.63
N ALA A 12 8.46 -15.33 9.55
CA ALA A 12 7.38 -14.88 8.66
C ALA A 12 6.68 -13.59 9.12
N ILE A 13 6.79 -13.23 10.41
CA ILE A 13 6.16 -12.03 10.97
C ILE A 13 7.00 -10.77 10.67
N LEU A 14 8.30 -10.93 10.42
CA LEU A 14 9.24 -9.83 10.17
C LEU A 14 9.24 -9.34 8.71
N SER A 15 8.56 -10.04 7.81
CA SER A 15 8.53 -9.71 6.37
C SER A 15 7.38 -8.79 5.96
N THR A 16 6.63 -8.20 6.91
CA THR A 16 5.67 -7.17 6.56
C THR A 16 6.43 -5.89 6.17
N PRO A 17 6.22 -5.34 4.97
CA PRO A 17 6.89 -4.11 4.56
C PRO A 17 6.42 -2.98 5.48
N LEU A 18 7.28 -2.57 6.41
CA LEU A 18 7.10 -1.42 7.30
C LEU A 18 7.45 -0.11 6.55
N CYS A 19 7.08 0.00 5.27
CA CYS A 19 7.20 1.25 4.53
C CYS A 19 5.95 2.06 4.86
N GLY A 20 6.11 3.25 5.43
CA GLY A 20 5.01 4.10 5.85
C GLY A 20 3.95 4.19 4.76
N GLN A 21 2.80 3.58 5.01
CA GLN A 21 1.66 3.68 4.10
C GLN A 21 1.21 5.13 4.13
N TYR A 22 1.16 5.77 2.95
CA TYR A 22 0.56 7.10 2.84
C TYR A 22 -0.88 7.05 3.35
N GLU A 23 -1.32 8.11 4.00
CA GLU A 23 -2.73 8.25 4.36
C GLU A 23 -3.57 8.21 3.08
N SER A 24 -4.70 7.51 3.15
CA SER A 24 -5.58 7.27 2.03
C SER A 24 -6.97 7.81 2.32
N ASP A 25 -7.50 8.60 1.38
CA ASP A 25 -8.92 8.91 1.32
C ASP A 25 -9.62 7.89 0.42
N VAL A 26 -10.78 7.37 0.86
CA VAL A 26 -11.55 6.39 0.10
C VAL A 26 -12.80 7.03 -0.47
N ILE A 27 -12.92 6.97 -1.79
CA ILE A 27 -14.11 7.43 -2.52
C ILE A 27 -14.87 6.21 -3.01
N GLN A 28 -16.13 6.08 -2.55
CA GLN A 28 -17.02 5.01 -2.97
C GLN A 28 -17.57 5.30 -4.36
N THR A 29 -17.42 4.36 -5.30
CA THR A 29 -17.96 4.46 -6.66
C THR A 29 -18.87 3.25 -6.96
N SER A 30 -19.64 3.31 -8.05
CA SER A 30 -20.47 2.16 -8.46
C SER A 30 -19.65 0.94 -8.90
N GLU A 31 -18.39 1.16 -9.29
CA GLU A 31 -17.48 0.14 -9.83
C GLU A 31 -16.40 -0.28 -8.81
N GLY A 32 -16.56 0.10 -7.54
CA GLY A 32 -15.64 -0.24 -6.45
C GLY A 32 -15.07 0.96 -5.70
N GLU A 33 -14.11 0.71 -4.81
CA GLU A 33 -13.43 1.72 -4.01
C GLU A 33 -12.27 2.34 -4.79
N LEU A 34 -12.24 3.67 -4.84
CA LEU A 34 -11.09 4.44 -5.30
C LEU A 34 -10.31 4.90 -4.07
N GLU A 35 -9.13 4.31 -3.86
CA GLU A 35 -8.20 4.75 -2.83
C GLU A 35 -7.31 5.86 -3.39
N MET A 36 -7.31 7.03 -2.77
CA MET A 36 -6.50 8.19 -3.14
C MET A 36 -5.43 8.45 -2.09
N PHE A 37 -4.17 8.55 -2.52
CA PHE A 37 -3.02 8.79 -1.67
C PHE A 37 -2.33 10.10 -2.06
N PHE A 38 -2.05 10.97 -1.08
CA PHE A 38 -1.15 12.11 -1.28
C PHE A 38 0.30 11.68 -1.09
N VAL A 39 1.07 11.67 -2.19
CA VAL A 39 2.45 11.16 -2.20
C VAL A 39 3.47 12.30 -1.98
N GLY A 40 3.11 13.54 -2.32
CA GLY A 40 3.86 14.75 -1.98
C GLY A 40 3.94 15.79 -3.10
N HIS A 41 4.29 17.04 -2.72
CA HIS A 41 4.23 18.23 -3.59
C HIS A 41 2.81 18.47 -4.13
N GLY A 42 2.50 17.96 -5.31
CA GLY A 42 1.15 17.92 -5.89
C GLY A 42 0.80 16.54 -6.46
N THR A 43 1.68 15.54 -6.28
CA THR A 43 1.50 14.21 -6.86
C THR A 43 0.52 13.39 -6.03
N LEU A 44 -0.49 12.84 -6.70
CA LEU A 44 -1.41 11.86 -6.14
C LEU A 44 -1.16 10.48 -6.76
N MET A 45 -1.45 9.44 -6.00
CA MET A 45 -1.58 8.09 -6.52
C MET A 45 -3.02 7.64 -6.27
N PHE A 46 -3.68 7.12 -7.30
CA PHE A 46 -4.95 6.41 -7.14
C PHE A 46 -4.72 4.92 -7.32
N LYS A 47 -5.42 4.14 -6.51
CA LYS A 47 -5.59 2.71 -6.70
C LYS A 47 -7.07 2.43 -6.93
N PHE A 48 -7.38 1.80 -8.06
CA PHE A 48 -8.74 1.50 -8.47
C PHE A 48 -8.79 0.15 -9.16
N ASN A 49 -9.44 -0.83 -8.54
CA ASN A 49 -9.40 -2.23 -8.99
C ASN A 49 -7.94 -2.68 -9.18
N ASP A 50 -7.56 -3.13 -10.38
CA ASP A 50 -6.21 -3.58 -10.71
C ASP A 50 -5.29 -2.46 -11.25
N LEU A 51 -5.77 -1.22 -11.24
CA LEU A 51 -5.04 -0.07 -11.78
C LEU A 51 -4.34 0.73 -10.68
N VAL A 52 -3.12 1.13 -10.99
CA VAL A 52 -2.36 2.16 -10.26
C VAL A 52 -2.17 3.35 -11.20
N ILE A 53 -2.71 4.50 -10.79
CA ILE A 53 -2.74 5.71 -11.62
C ILE A 53 -1.96 6.80 -10.88
N HIS A 54 -0.94 7.36 -11.53
CA HIS A 54 -0.18 8.48 -11.01
C HIS A 54 -0.69 9.79 -11.61
N ILE A 55 -1.10 10.71 -10.75
CA ILE A 55 -1.58 12.03 -11.15
C ILE A 55 -0.47 13.05 -10.89
N ASP A 56 -0.08 13.76 -11.94
CA ASP A 56 0.99 14.78 -11.93
C ASP A 56 2.28 14.31 -11.24
N PRO A 57 2.92 13.23 -11.73
CA PRO A 57 4.14 12.73 -11.12
C PRO A 57 5.28 13.72 -11.30
N VAL A 58 5.90 14.13 -10.19
CA VAL A 58 7.15 14.90 -10.21
C VAL A 58 8.34 13.95 -10.01
N MET A 59 9.36 14.08 -10.86
CA MET A 59 10.66 13.43 -10.64
C MET A 59 11.53 14.36 -9.79
N ARG A 60 12.16 13.79 -8.74
CA ARG A 60 13.13 14.49 -7.89
C ARG A 60 14.56 14.21 -8.36
#